data_AF-A0A1V1W395-F1
#
_entry.id   AF-A0A1V1W395-F1
#
_cell.length_a   1.000
_cell.length_b   1.000
_cell.length_c   1.000
_cell.angle_alpha   90.00
_cell.angle_beta   90.00
_cell.angle_gamma   90.00
#
_symmetry.space_group_name_H-M   'P 1'
#
loop_
_entity.id
_entity.type
_entity.pdbx_description
1 polymer ?
#
loop_
_entity_poly.entity_id
_entity_poly.type
_entity_poly.pdbx_seq_one_letter_code
_entity_poly.pdbx_strand_id
1 'polypeptide(L)'
;MQGRRQPDTILGEFPVPGGIPEPGSYWKVMSRKDPAVPLTPDVLKHGTSPENGNLTNTVWGIVTPNGLYGMLSIHTVREHDDGTISIRPGDGSSNSVLIEQGPGGPSWHGYVEHGVWSEC
;
A
#
# COMPACT_ATOMS: atom_id res chain seq x y z
N MET A 1 -0.95 -10.17 12.29
CA MET A 1 -1.38 -8.99 13.07
C MET A 1 -2.60 -8.35 12.40
N GLN A 2 -3.65 -7.99 13.14
CA GLN A 2 -4.78 -7.25 12.55
C GLN A 2 -4.34 -5.84 12.13
N GLY A 3 -4.53 -5.52 10.85
CA GLY A 3 -4.24 -4.22 10.29
C GLY A 3 -5.34 -3.20 10.53
N ARG A 4 -5.04 -1.93 10.24
CA ARG A 4 -5.94 -0.79 10.48
C ARG A 4 -6.16 -0.02 9.19
N ARG A 5 -7.40 -0.05 8.68
CA ARG A 5 -7.83 0.84 7.60
C ARG A 5 -7.92 2.27 8.15
N GLN A 6 -7.11 3.17 7.63
CA GLN A 6 -7.15 4.59 7.95
C GLN A 6 -8.05 5.34 6.93
N PRO A 7 -8.43 6.60 7.16
CA PRO A 7 -9.07 7.42 6.11
C PRO A 7 -8.19 7.56 4.86
N ASP A 8 -8.82 7.76 3.70
CA ASP A 8 -8.11 8.10 2.47
C ASP A 8 -7.43 9.47 2.62
N THR A 9 -6.23 9.62 2.05
CA THR A 9 -5.49 10.89 2.14
C THR A 9 -4.78 11.24 0.85
N ILE A 10 -4.55 12.53 0.64
CA ILE A 10 -3.94 13.07 -0.56
C ILE A 10 -2.45 12.72 -0.57
N LEU A 11 -1.90 12.50 -1.77
CA LEU A 11 -0.46 12.28 -1.96
C LEU A 11 0.39 13.35 -1.24
N GLY A 12 1.26 12.88 -0.35
CA GLY A 12 2.18 13.71 0.44
C GLY A 12 1.69 14.05 1.85
N GLU A 13 0.49 13.60 2.22
CA GLU A 13 -0.06 13.73 3.57
C GLU A 13 -0.16 12.36 4.25
N PHE A 14 -0.16 12.36 5.59
CA PHE A 14 -0.53 11.19 6.38
C PHE A 14 -2.00 11.27 6.77
N PRO A 15 -2.69 10.12 6.91
CA PRO A 15 -4.09 10.10 7.36
C PRO A 15 -4.26 10.44 8.85
N VAL A 16 -3.16 10.73 9.56
CA VAL A 16 -3.16 11.13 10.97
C VAL A 16 -2.59 12.56 11.08
N PRO A 17 -3.35 13.53 11.63
CA PRO A 17 -2.85 14.89 11.80
C PRO A 17 -1.58 14.94 12.66
N GLY A 18 -0.51 15.51 12.11
CA GLY A 18 0.73 15.78 12.85
C GLY A 18 1.59 14.56 13.20
N GLY A 19 1.33 13.38 12.61
CA GLY A 19 2.07 12.17 12.97
C GLY A 19 2.15 11.11 11.86
N ILE A 20 2.97 10.10 12.14
CA ILE A 20 3.08 8.89 11.30
C ILE A 20 1.99 7.91 11.77
N PRO A 21 1.25 7.26 10.85
CA PRO A 21 0.27 6.23 11.21
C PRO A 21 0.92 5.09 11.99
N GLU A 22 0.15 4.43 12.86
CA GLU A 22 0.66 3.32 13.66
C GLU A 22 0.99 2.07 12.82
N PRO A 23 1.85 1.15 13.32
CA PRO A 23 2.15 -0.11 12.66
C PRO A 23 0.93 -0.95 12.29
N GLY A 24 0.87 -1.41 11.04
CA GLY A 24 -0.26 -2.13 10.46
C GLY A 24 -1.31 -1.25 9.79
N SER A 25 -1.10 0.08 9.76
CA SER A 25 -2.00 1.00 9.08
C SER A 25 -1.90 0.87 7.56
N TYR A 26 -3.02 1.05 6.87
CA TYR A 26 -3.07 1.18 5.42
C TYR A 26 -4.18 2.15 4.98
N TRP A 27 -3.95 2.85 3.88
CA TRP A 27 -4.89 3.83 3.33
C TRP A 27 -4.76 3.94 1.81
N LYS A 28 -5.85 4.35 1.17
CA LYS A 28 -5.83 4.72 -0.23
C LYS A 28 -5.21 6.10 -0.39
N VAL A 29 -4.32 6.25 -1.37
CA VAL A 29 -3.74 7.54 -1.71
C VAL A 29 -4.60 8.20 -2.78
N MET A 30 -4.98 9.45 -2.54
CA MET A 30 -5.81 10.26 -3.43
C MET A 30 -4.95 11.24 -4.23
N SER A 31 -5.42 11.61 -5.42
CA SER A 31 -4.73 12.56 -6.29
C SER A 31 -4.71 13.95 -5.66
N ARG A 32 -3.56 14.62 -5.74
CA ARG A 32 -3.44 16.04 -5.32
C ARG A 32 -4.18 16.99 -6.26
N LYS A 33 -4.32 16.62 -7.54
CA LYS A 33 -5.00 17.46 -8.54
C LYS A 33 -6.52 17.37 -8.43
N ASP A 34 -7.03 16.20 -8.03
CA ASP A 34 -8.44 15.95 -7.78
C ASP A 34 -8.58 15.01 -6.57
N PRO A 35 -8.83 15.56 -5.36
CA PRO A 35 -8.92 14.76 -4.14
C PRO A 35 -10.05 13.73 -4.12
N ALA A 36 -10.99 13.79 -5.06
CA ALA A 36 -12.07 12.79 -5.18
C ALA A 36 -11.63 11.53 -5.95
N VAL A 37 -10.47 11.57 -6.62
CA VAL A 37 -10.00 10.50 -7.50
C VAL A 37 -8.80 9.79 -6.85
N PRO A 38 -8.82 8.45 -6.73
CA PRO A 38 -7.66 7.69 -6.29
C PRO A 38 -6.43 7.96 -7.16
N LEU A 39 -5.27 8.06 -6.54
CA LEU A 39 -4.01 8.20 -7.27
C LEU A 39 -3.73 6.90 -8.01
N THR A 40 -3.52 7.00 -9.32
CA THR A 40 -3.18 5.86 -10.15
C THR A 40 -1.65 5.77 -10.34
N PRO A 41 -1.07 4.56 -10.49
CA PRO A 41 0.38 4.39 -10.61
C PRO A 41 1.03 5.15 -11.77
N ASP A 42 0.31 5.38 -12.88
CA ASP A 42 0.80 6.11 -14.05
C ASP A 42 1.16 7.57 -13.75
N VAL A 43 0.50 8.20 -12.77
CA VAL A 43 0.80 9.57 -12.34
C VAL A 43 2.12 9.65 -11.55
N LEU A 44 2.60 8.52 -11.01
CA LEU A 44 3.88 8.43 -10.30
C LEU A 44 5.07 8.03 -11.21
N LYS A 45 4.83 7.68 -12.48
CA LYS A 45 5.90 7.20 -13.38
C LYS A 45 6.69 8.37 -13.98
N HIS A 46 7.98 8.45 -13.68
CA HIS A 46 8.97 9.27 -14.42
C HIS A 46 9.49 8.60 -15.71
N GLY A 47 8.65 7.77 -16.36
CA GLY A 47 9.03 7.03 -17.57
C GLY A 47 9.21 5.53 -17.32
N THR A 48 8.78 4.76 -18.32
CA THR A 48 8.95 3.31 -18.52
C THR A 48 8.36 2.37 -17.45
N SER A 49 7.08 2.01 -17.60
CA SER A 49 6.75 0.77 -18.33
C SER A 49 5.23 0.55 -18.41
N PRO A 50 4.67 0.22 -19.59
CA PRO A 50 3.26 -0.05 -19.81
C PRO A 50 2.91 -1.55 -19.80
N GLU A 51 3.68 -2.41 -19.13
CA GLU A 51 3.27 -3.81 -19.01
C GLU A 51 2.14 -3.97 -17.98
N ASN A 52 1.06 -4.60 -18.47
CA ASN A 52 -0.17 -4.98 -17.78
C ASN A 52 0.09 -5.98 -16.62
N GLY A 53 0.85 -5.58 -15.60
CA GLY A 53 0.74 -6.20 -14.29
C GLY A 53 -0.65 -5.92 -13.74
N ASN A 54 -1.21 -6.83 -12.94
CA ASN A 54 -2.53 -6.71 -12.30
C ASN A 54 -2.52 -5.61 -11.21
N LEU A 55 -1.99 -4.44 -11.51
CA LEU A 55 -2.00 -3.30 -10.64
C LEU A 55 -3.44 -2.85 -10.57
N THR A 56 -4.04 -2.98 -9.39
CA THR A 56 -5.27 -2.28 -9.10
C THR A 56 -4.95 -0.80 -9.28
N ASN A 57 -5.60 -0.11 -10.22
CA ASN A 57 -5.33 1.27 -10.67
C ASN A 57 -5.44 2.30 -9.52
N THR A 58 -4.68 2.14 -8.45
CA THR A 58 -4.82 2.80 -7.17
C THR A 58 -3.55 2.54 -6.38
N VAL A 59 -2.98 3.60 -5.82
CA VAL A 59 -1.83 3.54 -4.92
C VAL A 59 -2.31 3.47 -3.49
N TRP A 60 -1.67 2.63 -2.68
CA TRP A 60 -1.93 2.51 -1.25
C TRP A 60 -0.70 2.89 -0.45
N GLY A 61 -0.89 3.65 0.64
CA GLY A 61 0.14 3.86 1.66
C GLY A 61 0.00 2.80 2.75
N ILE A 62 1.14 2.38 3.30
CA ILE A 62 1.19 1.37 4.36
C ILE A 62 2.22 1.71 5.44
N VAL A 63 1.97 1.21 6.64
CA VAL A 63 2.96 1.03 7.70
C VAL A 63 2.96 -0.45 8.08
N THR A 64 4.09 -1.14 7.90
CA THR A 64 4.22 -2.57 8.20
C THR A 64 4.08 -2.85 9.70
N PRO A 65 3.90 -4.11 10.11
CA PRO A 65 3.82 -4.48 11.53
C PRO A 65 5.02 -4.05 12.38
N ASN A 66 6.22 -3.98 11.79
CA ASN A 66 7.44 -3.49 12.46
C ASN A 66 7.67 -1.98 12.27
N GLY A 67 6.70 -1.23 11.77
CA GLY A 67 6.73 0.24 11.71
C GLY A 67 7.41 0.84 10.47
N LEU A 68 7.71 0.04 9.44
CA LEU A 68 8.31 0.54 8.20
C LEU A 68 7.23 1.12 7.28
N TYR A 69 7.50 2.30 6.74
CA TYR A 69 6.60 3.00 5.83
C TYR A 69 6.89 2.66 4.36
N GLY A 70 5.83 2.52 3.56
CA GLY A 70 5.96 2.29 2.12
C GLY A 70 4.72 2.67 1.31
N MET A 71 4.86 2.61 -0.01
CA MET A 71 3.78 2.77 -0.97
C MET A 71 3.66 1.53 -1.85
N LEU A 72 2.44 1.11 -2.10
CA LEU A 72 2.07 -0.01 -2.95
C LEU A 72 1.64 0.52 -4.33
N SER A 73 2.59 1.03 -5.10
CA SER A 73 2.34 1.57 -6.45
C SER A 73 2.46 0.51 -7.55
N ILE A 74 3.05 -0.64 -7.23
CA ILE A 74 3.31 -1.75 -8.16
C ILE A 74 2.75 -3.08 -7.62
N HIS A 75 1.77 -3.02 -6.73
CA HIS A 75 1.11 -4.19 -6.15
C HIS A 75 -0.32 -4.31 -6.65
N THR A 76 -0.81 -5.54 -6.71
CA THR A 76 -2.23 -5.84 -6.79
C THR A 76 -2.83 -5.73 -5.39
N VAL A 77 -3.70 -4.74 -5.17
CA VAL A 77 -4.39 -4.55 -3.89
C VAL A 77 -5.89 -4.70 -4.08
N ARG A 78 -6.47 -5.78 -3.55
CA ARG A 78 -7.93 -5.96 -3.56
C ARG A 78 -8.51 -5.32 -2.32
N GLU A 79 -9.32 -4.29 -2.49
CA GLU A 79 -10.17 -3.76 -1.42
C GLU A 79 -11.46 -4.58 -1.36
N HIS A 80 -11.88 -4.92 -0.14
CA HIS A 80 -13.08 -5.70 0.12
C HIS A 80 -14.22 -4.79 0.58
N ASP A 81 -15.45 -5.31 0.58
CA ASP A 81 -16.65 -4.56 0.98
C ASP A 81 -16.60 -4.07 2.44
N ASP A 82 -15.81 -4.74 3.29
CA ASP A 82 -15.57 -4.33 4.68
C ASP A 82 -14.49 -3.24 4.83
N GLY A 83 -13.94 -2.74 3.71
CA GLY A 83 -12.90 -1.74 3.65
C GLY A 83 -11.49 -2.26 3.94
N THR A 84 -11.33 -3.56 4.23
CA THR A 84 -10.01 -4.19 4.37
C THR A 84 -9.38 -4.43 3.01
N ILE A 85 -8.09 -4.79 3.00
CA ILE A 85 -7.36 -5.10 1.77
C ILE A 85 -6.75 -6.50 1.80
N SER A 86 -6.53 -7.07 0.61
CA SER A 86 -5.68 -8.23 0.39
C SER A 86 -4.56 -7.92 -0.62
N ILE A 87 -3.35 -8.35 -0.25
CA ILE A 87 -2.11 -8.29 -1.01
C ILE A 87 -1.44 -9.66 -0.84
N ARG A 88 -1.81 -10.63 -1.69
CA ARG A 88 -1.34 -12.02 -1.58
C ARG A 88 -1.39 -12.75 -2.92
N PRO A 89 -0.65 -13.87 -3.07
CA PRO A 89 -0.76 -14.72 -4.23
C PRO A 89 -2.06 -15.50 -4.21
N GLY A 90 -2.87 -15.35 -5.26
CA GLY A 90 -4.13 -16.08 -5.38
C GLY A 90 -4.63 -16.32 -6.79
N ASP A 91 -4.29 -15.46 -7.76
CA ASP A 91 -4.82 -15.53 -9.13
C ASP A 91 -3.77 -15.28 -10.22
N GLY A 92 -2.49 -15.57 -9.91
CA GLY A 92 -1.37 -15.27 -10.82
C GLY A 92 -0.90 -13.82 -10.76
N SER A 93 -1.62 -12.95 -10.03
CA SER A 93 -1.09 -11.69 -9.56
C SER A 93 -0.68 -11.80 -8.11
N SER A 94 0.59 -11.56 -7.84
CA SER A 94 1.08 -11.51 -6.47
C SER A 94 2.39 -10.79 -6.40
N ASN A 95 2.40 -9.71 -5.64
CA ASN A 95 3.63 -9.18 -5.08
C ASN A 95 3.45 -9.24 -3.57
N SER A 96 4.26 -10.04 -2.89
CA SER A 96 4.48 -9.85 -1.45
C SER A 96 4.94 -8.42 -1.21
N VAL A 97 4.67 -7.88 -0.04
CA VAL A 97 5.20 -6.59 0.37
C VAL A 97 6.59 -6.81 0.93
N LEU A 98 7.60 -6.26 0.28
CA LEU A 98 8.98 -6.18 0.78
C LEU A 98 9.33 -4.71 0.98
N ILE A 99 9.73 -4.35 2.19
CA ILE A 99 10.31 -3.03 2.51
C ILE A 99 11.67 -3.26 3.15
N GLU A 100 12.71 -2.63 2.62
CA GLU A 100 14.09 -2.73 3.13
C GLU A 100 14.67 -1.32 3.34
N GLN A 101 15.17 -1.04 4.54
CA GLN A 101 15.89 0.21 4.83
C GLN A 101 17.38 0.08 4.54
N GLY A 102 17.72 -0.18 3.27
CA GLY A 102 19.10 -0.26 2.79
C GLY A 102 19.93 -1.42 3.41
N PRO A 103 21.24 -1.49 3.10
CA PRO A 103 22.08 -2.61 3.52
C PRO A 103 22.20 -2.72 5.05
N GLY A 104 21.76 -3.86 5.60
CA GLY A 104 21.83 -4.16 7.03
C GLY A 104 20.79 -3.42 7.89
N GLY A 105 19.88 -2.67 7.29
CA GLY A 105 18.77 -2.03 7.99
C GLY A 105 17.60 -3.00 8.24
N PRO A 106 16.60 -2.56 9.02
CA PRO A 106 15.38 -3.32 9.21
C PRO A 106 14.68 -3.58 7.87
N SER A 107 14.13 -4.79 7.73
CA SER A 107 13.27 -5.16 6.63
C SER A 107 11.96 -5.77 7.12
N TRP A 108 10.96 -5.81 6.26
CA TRP A 108 9.74 -6.57 6.47
C TRP A 108 9.28 -7.18 5.17
N HIS A 109 8.93 -8.46 5.20
CA HIS A 109 8.48 -9.23 4.04
C HIS A 109 7.24 -10.04 4.37
N GLY A 110 6.14 -9.81 3.67
CA GLY A 110 4.91 -10.55 3.95
C GLY A 110 3.73 -10.22 3.05
N TYR A 111 2.54 -10.52 3.56
CA TYR A 111 1.27 -10.41 2.87
C TYR A 111 0.22 -9.72 3.75
N VAL A 112 -0.87 -9.30 3.11
CA VAL A 112 -2.09 -8.88 3.80
C VAL A 112 -3.25 -9.69 3.25
N GLU A 113 -4.11 -10.21 4.11
CA GLU A 113 -5.33 -10.91 3.70
C GLU A 113 -6.49 -10.46 4.56
N HIS A 114 -7.51 -9.85 3.94
CA HIS A 114 -8.65 -9.27 4.65
C HIS A 114 -8.20 -8.40 5.83
N GLY A 115 -7.19 -7.55 5.58
CA GLY A 115 -6.59 -6.67 6.56
C GLY A 115 -5.66 -7.34 7.58
N VAL A 116 -5.46 -8.66 7.53
CA VAL A 116 -4.54 -9.37 8.42
C VAL A 116 -3.15 -9.44 7.81
N TRP A 117 -2.16 -8.89 8.50
CA TRP A 117 -0.75 -8.95 8.14
C TRP A 117 -0.13 -10.29 8.55
N SER A 118 0.58 -10.94 7.64
CA SER A 118 1.33 -12.16 7.89
C SER A 118 2.72 -12.05 7.28
N GLU A 119 3.75 -12.37 8.07
CA GLU A 119 5.14 -12.42 7.60
C GLU A 119 5.40 -13.73 6.84
N CYS A 120 6.34 -13.70 5.89
CA CYS A 120 6.79 -14.88 5.12
C CYS A 120 7.61 -15.85 5.96
#